data_AF-A0A4Q5VI13-F1
#
_entry.id   AF-A0A4Q5VI13-F1
#
_cell.length_a   1.000
_cell.length_b   1.000
_cell.length_c   1.000
_cell.angle_alpha   90.00
_cell.angle_beta   90.00
_cell.angle_gamma   90.00
#
_symmetry.space_group_name_H-M   'P 1'
#
loop_
_entity.id
_entity.type
_entity.pdbx_description
1 polymer ?
#
loop_
_entity_poly.entity_id
_entity_poly.type
_entity_poly.pdbx_seq_one_letter_code
_entity_poly.pdbx_strand_id
1 'polypeptide(L)'
;MTEKIKIAGIPPQWDQAEYDRRVESWVHAYRHTEKSMELVSGSLGHEFLQAVIDKAQAGYTITHTKRLLHGELYHSTYMVKPLEMQEQDIEAIKAKIKSEYVEWLKSEHARYQDLLRQQLVQANEEKERKAVEAAKAKQMAAIEREVQGCYKPLVIPV
;
A
#
# COMPACT_ATOMS: atom_id res chain seq x y z
N MET A 1 -13.43 -6.81 26.79
CA MET A 1 -12.72 -7.97 26.22
C MET A 1 -11.73 -7.43 25.21
N THR A 2 -10.43 -7.46 25.49
CA THR A 2 -9.41 -7.00 24.56
C THR A 2 -9.18 -8.09 23.52
N GLU A 3 -9.35 -7.77 22.23
CA GLU A 3 -9.05 -8.69 21.14
C GLU A 3 -7.57 -9.08 21.17
N LYS A 4 -7.31 -10.38 21.08
CA LYS A 4 -5.96 -10.94 21.18
C LYS A 4 -5.24 -10.71 19.85
N ILE A 5 -4.26 -9.82 19.86
CA ILE A 5 -3.46 -9.54 18.67
C ILE A 5 -2.52 -10.74 18.45
N LYS A 6 -2.68 -11.41 17.31
CA LYS A 6 -1.78 -12.47 16.84
C LYS A 6 -1.28 -12.10 15.45
N ILE A 7 0.00 -11.79 15.36
CA ILE A 7 0.69 -11.74 14.08
C ILE A 7 1.39 -13.07 13.82
N ALA A 8 1.37 -13.51 12.57
CA ALA A 8 2.11 -14.66 12.07
C ALA A 8 2.75 -14.30 10.73
N GLY A 9 4.02 -14.67 10.54
CA GLY A 9 4.76 -14.44 9.30
C GLY A 9 5.87 -13.38 9.41
N ILE A 10 6.51 -13.14 8.28
CA ILE A 10 7.63 -12.19 8.10
C ILE A 10 7.07 -10.98 7.36
N PRO A 11 7.47 -9.73 7.71
CA PRO A 11 7.07 -8.55 6.95
C PRO A 11 7.49 -8.70 5.48
N PRO A 12 6.71 -8.13 4.53
CA PRO A 12 7.02 -8.23 3.11
C PRO A 12 8.38 -7.61 2.82
N GLN A 13 9.16 -8.30 2.00
CA GLN A 13 10.49 -7.85 1.56
C GLN A 13 10.41 -7.35 0.13
N TRP A 14 11.48 -6.69 -0.31
CA TRP A 14 11.62 -6.30 -1.70
C TRP A 14 11.55 -7.54 -2.61
N ASP A 15 10.53 -7.57 -3.47
CA ASP A 15 10.42 -8.54 -4.55
C ASP A 15 10.60 -7.85 -5.89
N GLN A 16 11.67 -8.22 -6.60
CA GLN A 16 11.98 -7.68 -7.91
C GLN A 16 10.88 -8.03 -8.93
N ALA A 17 10.30 -9.24 -8.87
CA ALA A 17 9.27 -9.66 -9.79
C ALA A 17 7.96 -8.87 -9.59
N GLU A 18 7.63 -8.54 -8.34
CA GLU A 18 6.49 -7.69 -8.03
C GLU A 18 6.71 -6.26 -8.53
N TYR A 19 7.90 -5.69 -8.30
CA TYR A 19 8.27 -4.39 -8.83
C TYR A 19 8.17 -4.35 -10.36
N ASP A 20 8.75 -5.34 -11.04
CA ASP A 20 8.74 -5.41 -12.51
C ASP A 20 7.31 -5.50 -13.06
N ARG A 21 6.44 -6.31 -12.44
CA ARG A 21 5.01 -6.37 -12.81
C ARG A 21 4.30 -5.03 -12.64
N ARG A 22 4.58 -4.31 -11.55
CA ARG A 22 4.00 -2.97 -11.32
C ARG A 22 4.48 -1.98 -12.37
N VAL A 23 5.78 -1.97 -12.67
CA VAL A 23 6.37 -1.13 -13.73
C VAL A 23 5.76 -1.47 -15.09
N GLU A 24 5.68 -2.75 -15.46
CA GLU A 24 5.11 -3.19 -16.73
C GLU A 24 3.67 -2.72 -16.91
N SER A 25 2.83 -2.85 -15.87
CA SER A 25 1.45 -2.36 -15.89
C SER A 25 1.37 -0.85 -16.15
N TRP A 26 2.21 -0.06 -15.48
CA TRP A 26 2.25 1.39 -15.67
C TRP A 26 2.83 1.81 -17.03
N VAL A 27 3.86 1.12 -17.51
CA VAL A 27 4.44 1.36 -18.85
C VAL A 27 3.45 1.00 -19.94
N HIS A 28 2.72 -0.10 -19.79
CA HIS A 28 1.63 -0.49 -20.67
C HIS A 28 0.54 0.60 -20.69
N ALA A 29 0.09 1.06 -19.51
CA ALA A 29 -0.86 2.16 -19.42
C ALA A 29 -0.33 3.44 -20.10
N TYR A 30 0.93 3.79 -19.91
CA TYR A 30 1.54 4.96 -20.56
C TYR A 30 1.49 4.87 -22.09
N ARG A 31 1.90 3.73 -22.66
CA ARG A 31 1.96 3.50 -24.11
C ARG A 31 0.58 3.46 -24.77
N HIS A 32 -0.44 2.98 -24.06
CA HIS A 32 -1.79 2.79 -24.61
C HIS A 32 -2.78 3.90 -24.25
N THR A 33 -2.36 4.91 -23.49
CA THR A 33 -3.20 6.06 -23.13
C THR A 33 -2.63 7.36 -23.67
N GLU A 34 -3.36 8.46 -23.45
CA GLU A 34 -2.95 9.81 -23.85
C GLU A 34 -1.69 10.31 -23.12
N LYS A 35 -1.15 9.56 -22.15
CA LYS A 35 0.08 9.92 -21.43
C LYS A 35 1.33 9.94 -22.33
N SER A 36 1.37 9.07 -23.34
CA SER A 36 2.41 9.04 -24.38
C SER A 36 2.14 10.02 -25.53
N MET A 37 1.05 10.78 -25.46
CA MET A 37 0.57 11.65 -26.52
C MET A 37 0.48 13.11 -26.04
N GLU A 38 0.40 14.02 -27.00
CA GLU A 38 0.14 15.43 -26.77
C GLU A 38 -1.00 15.87 -27.68
N LEU A 39 -1.96 16.61 -27.12
CA LEU A 39 -3.06 17.18 -27.89
C LEU A 39 -2.55 18.44 -28.60
N VAL A 40 -2.61 18.44 -29.91
CA VAL A 40 -2.35 19.61 -30.75
C VAL A 40 -3.68 20.14 -31.24
N SER A 41 -3.97 21.41 -30.97
CA SER A 41 -5.22 22.06 -31.38
C SER A 41 -4.99 23.45 -31.94
N GLY A 42 -5.89 23.90 -32.81
CA GLY A 42 -5.92 25.25 -33.34
C GLY A 42 -7.34 25.67 -33.70
N SER A 43 -7.63 26.96 -33.62
CA SER A 43 -8.95 27.50 -33.97
C SER A 43 -9.13 27.61 -35.47
N LEU A 44 -8.09 28.08 -36.18
CA LEU A 44 -8.09 28.16 -37.64
C LEU A 44 -7.35 26.97 -38.25
N GLY A 45 -7.84 26.47 -39.38
CA GLY A 45 -7.27 25.29 -40.03
C GLY A 45 -5.78 25.44 -40.38
N HIS A 46 -5.34 26.63 -40.82
CA HIS A 46 -3.93 26.86 -41.15
C HIS A 46 -3.03 26.90 -39.90
N GLU A 47 -3.50 27.49 -38.80
CA GLU A 47 -2.78 27.48 -37.51
C GLU A 47 -2.63 26.06 -36.97
N PHE A 48 -3.70 25.27 -37.04
CA PHE A 48 -3.68 23.87 -36.66
C PHE A 48 -2.68 23.07 -37.50
N LEU A 49 -2.70 23.22 -38.82
CA LEU A 49 -1.76 22.54 -39.71
C LEU A 49 -0.31 22.95 -39.44
N GLN A 50 -0.06 24.24 -39.17
CA GLN A 50 1.27 24.71 -38.80
C GLN A 50 1.74 24.08 -37.48
N ALA A 51 0.88 24.05 -36.46
CA ALA A 51 1.20 23.43 -35.17
C ALA A 51 1.51 21.92 -35.31
N VAL A 52 0.79 21.21 -36.19
CA VAL A 52 1.07 19.80 -36.51
C VAL A 52 2.42 19.65 -37.21
N ILE A 53 2.75 20.54 -38.16
CA ILE A 53 4.04 20.53 -38.87
C ILE A 53 5.19 20.78 -37.88
N ASP A 54 5.06 21.78 -37.01
CA ASP A 54 6.09 22.12 -36.03
C ASP A 54 6.35 20.95 -35.07
N LYS A 55 5.28 20.28 -34.62
CA LYS A 55 5.41 19.06 -33.80
C LYS A 55 5.98 17.89 -34.57
N ALA A 56 5.62 17.72 -35.84
CA ALA A 56 6.21 16.69 -36.70
C ALA A 56 7.72 16.90 -36.90
N GLN A 57 8.17 18.15 -37.04
CA GLN A 57 9.60 18.49 -37.08
C GLN A 57 10.32 18.17 -35.77
N ALA A 58 9.63 18.30 -34.63
CA ALA A 58 10.12 17.86 -33.34
C ALA A 58 10.10 16.32 -33.14
N GLY A 59 9.75 15.55 -34.18
CA GLY A 59 9.74 14.08 -34.16
C GLY A 59 8.45 13.44 -33.67
N TYR A 60 7.39 14.23 -33.45
CA TYR A 60 6.08 13.68 -33.07
C TYR A 60 5.40 13.05 -34.28
N THR A 61 4.53 12.08 -34.03
CA THR A 61 3.77 11.40 -35.09
C THR A 61 2.28 11.42 -34.80
N ILE A 62 1.44 11.59 -35.82
CA ILE A 62 -0.02 11.56 -35.62
C ILE A 62 -0.44 10.15 -35.23
N THR A 63 -1.23 10.02 -34.16
CA THR A 63 -1.77 8.72 -33.77
C THR A 63 -2.99 8.36 -34.60
N HIS A 64 -3.06 7.11 -35.08
CA HIS A 64 -4.24 6.57 -35.76
C HIS A 64 -5.29 6.04 -34.78
N THR A 65 -4.96 5.94 -33.48
CA THR A 65 -5.84 5.35 -32.47
C THR A 65 -6.84 6.34 -31.87
N LYS A 66 -6.67 7.63 -32.13
CA LYS A 66 -7.52 8.71 -31.61
C LYS A 66 -8.20 9.46 -32.76
N ARG A 67 -9.33 10.07 -32.43
CA ARG A 67 -10.13 10.82 -33.40
C ARG A 67 -9.41 12.12 -33.78
N LEU A 68 -9.30 12.36 -35.09
CA LEU A 68 -9.03 13.69 -35.63
C LEU A 68 -10.33 14.51 -35.61
N LEU A 69 -10.30 15.65 -34.96
CA LEU A 69 -11.43 16.58 -34.87
C LEU A 69 -11.20 17.76 -35.81
N HIS A 70 -12.18 17.99 -36.69
CA HIS A 70 -12.17 19.09 -37.63
C HIS A 70 -13.56 19.76 -37.61
N GLY A 71 -13.68 20.88 -36.89
CA GLY A 71 -14.89 21.70 -36.80
C GLY A 71 -14.65 23.10 -37.37
N GLU A 72 -15.67 23.97 -37.32
CA GLU A 72 -15.61 25.30 -37.98
C GLU A 72 -14.59 26.27 -37.36
N LEU A 73 -14.39 26.20 -36.04
CA LEU A 73 -13.45 27.04 -35.29
C LEU A 73 -12.63 26.24 -34.27
N TYR A 74 -12.58 24.92 -34.46
CA TYR A 74 -11.87 24.02 -33.56
C TYR A 74 -11.37 22.79 -34.30
N HIS A 75 -10.05 22.65 -34.35
CA HIS A 75 -9.37 21.51 -34.91
C HIS A 75 -8.44 20.92 -33.84
N SER A 76 -8.41 19.60 -33.72
CA SER A 76 -7.49 18.95 -32.79
C SER A 76 -7.12 17.54 -33.21
N THR A 77 -5.91 17.14 -32.87
CA THR A 77 -5.41 15.76 -33.04
C THR A 77 -4.44 15.42 -31.93
N TYR A 78 -4.33 14.13 -31.61
CA TYR A 78 -3.28 13.63 -30.74
C TYR A 78 -2.04 13.27 -31.56
N MET A 79 -0.88 13.69 -31.08
CA MET A 79 0.41 13.29 -31.63
C MET A 79 1.22 12.54 -30.57
N VAL A 80 1.76 11.39 -30.94
CA VAL A 80 2.64 10.56 -30.12
C VAL A 80 3.98 11.26 -29.97
N LYS A 81 4.47 11.33 -28.73
CA LYS A 81 5.79 11.90 -28.41
C LYS A 81 6.92 11.13 -29.10
N PRO A 82 8.06 11.77 -29.39
CA PRO A 82 9.26 11.07 -29.88
C PRO A 82 9.76 10.00 -28.91
N LEU A 83 10.47 8.99 -29.42
CA LEU A 83 10.96 7.86 -28.62
C LEU A 83 11.83 8.31 -27.44
N GLU A 84 12.74 9.27 -27.66
CA GLU A 84 13.62 9.79 -26.60
C GLU A 84 12.84 10.41 -25.43
N MET A 85 11.78 11.15 -25.72
CA MET A 85 10.90 11.71 -24.67
C MET A 85 10.10 10.63 -23.97
N GLN A 86 9.63 9.61 -24.71
CA GLN A 86 8.93 8.48 -24.11
C GLN A 86 9.84 7.67 -23.18
N GLU A 87 11.11 7.48 -23.53
CA GLU A 87 12.09 6.81 -22.68
C GLU A 87 12.34 7.59 -21.39
N GLN A 88 12.49 8.91 -21.48
CA GLN A 88 12.60 9.78 -20.29
C GLN A 88 11.36 9.69 -19.39
N ASP A 89 10.16 9.74 -19.97
CA ASP A 89 8.91 9.59 -19.25
C ASP A 89 8.82 8.21 -18.57
N ILE A 90 9.24 7.14 -19.26
CA ILE A 90 9.26 5.77 -18.72
C ILE A 90 10.26 5.65 -17.56
N GLU A 91 11.45 6.24 -17.65
CA GLU A 91 12.41 6.27 -16.55
C GLU A 91 11.87 7.04 -15.34
N ALA A 92 11.17 8.16 -15.56
CA ALA A 92 10.49 8.88 -14.49
C ALA A 92 9.39 8.04 -13.84
N ILE A 93 8.62 7.28 -14.63
CA ILE A 93 7.63 6.32 -14.12
C ILE A 93 8.31 5.25 -13.27
N LYS A 94 9.39 4.62 -13.76
CA LYS A 94 10.14 3.59 -13.00
C LYS A 94 10.64 4.11 -11.66
N ALA A 95 11.19 5.33 -11.65
CA ALA A 95 11.68 5.98 -10.43
C ALA A 95 10.54 6.24 -9.43
N LYS A 96 9.41 6.76 -9.91
CA LYS A 96 8.21 6.99 -9.09
C LYS A 96 7.69 5.70 -8.47
N ILE A 97 7.47 4.66 -9.29
CA ILE A 97 6.95 3.37 -8.82
C ILE A 97 7.91 2.71 -7.82
N LYS A 98 9.22 2.87 -8.01
CA LYS A 98 10.22 2.38 -7.07
C LYS A 98 10.09 3.09 -5.72
N SER A 99 9.96 4.41 -5.73
CA SER A 99 9.76 5.20 -4.51
C SER A 99 8.50 4.77 -3.76
N GLU A 100 7.37 4.67 -4.47
CA GLU A 100 6.09 4.25 -3.89
C GLU A 100 6.15 2.83 -3.31
N TYR A 101 6.82 1.90 -4.00
CA TYR A 101 6.97 0.53 -3.50
C TYR A 101 7.87 0.46 -2.26
N VAL A 102 8.96 1.23 -2.23
CA VAL A 102 9.82 1.33 -1.04
C VAL A 102 9.08 1.96 0.14
N GLU A 103 8.31 3.02 -0.09
CA GLU A 103 7.48 3.65 0.94
C GLU A 103 6.44 2.69 1.50
N TRP A 104 5.78 1.94 0.62
CA TRP A 104 4.84 0.89 1.02
C TRP A 104 5.52 -0.17 1.90
N LEU A 105 6.69 -0.70 1.48
CA LEU A 105 7.46 -1.67 2.28
C LEU A 105 7.83 -1.12 3.65
N LYS A 106 8.28 0.14 3.73
CA LYS A 106 8.60 0.80 5.00
C LYS A 106 7.37 0.94 5.91
N SER A 107 6.24 1.35 5.34
CA SER A 107 4.99 1.49 6.09
C SER A 107 4.51 0.15 6.65
N GLU A 108 4.68 -0.92 5.86
CA GLU A 108 4.24 -2.26 6.24
C GLU A 108 5.18 -2.84 7.31
N HIS A 109 6.49 -2.61 7.18
CA HIS A 109 7.46 -2.94 8.22
C HIS A 109 7.14 -2.25 9.56
N ALA A 110 6.82 -0.94 9.53
CA ALA A 110 6.44 -0.20 10.74
C ALA A 110 5.17 -0.78 11.37
N ARG A 111 4.14 -1.05 10.55
CA ARG A 111 2.90 -1.69 10.99
C ARG A 111 3.14 -3.03 11.68
N TYR A 112 3.97 -3.88 11.08
CA TYR A 112 4.34 -5.19 11.65
C TYR A 112 5.08 -5.05 12.99
N GLN A 113 6.01 -4.09 13.09
CA GLN A 113 6.73 -3.83 14.34
C GLN A 113 5.79 -3.39 15.47
N ASP A 114 4.84 -2.51 15.17
CA ASP A 114 3.88 -2.02 16.18
C ASP A 114 2.93 -3.12 16.64
N LEU A 115 2.43 -3.95 15.72
CA LEU A 115 1.62 -5.10 16.08
C LEU A 115 2.39 -6.12 16.92
N LEU A 116 3.66 -6.38 16.60
CA LEU A 116 4.51 -7.26 17.41
C LEU A 116 4.69 -6.72 18.82
N ARG A 117 4.96 -5.41 18.96
CA ARG A 117 5.07 -4.75 20.27
C ARG A 117 3.78 -4.93 21.08
N GLN A 118 2.62 -4.66 20.47
CA GLN A 118 1.33 -4.82 21.13
C GLN A 118 1.08 -6.27 21.57
N GLN A 119 1.40 -7.25 20.72
CA GLN A 119 1.28 -8.66 21.06
C GLN A 119 2.18 -9.04 22.24
N LEU A 120 3.43 -8.56 22.28
CA LEU A 120 4.36 -8.85 23.37
C LEU A 120 3.91 -8.22 24.70
N VAL A 121 3.39 -7.00 24.65
CA VAL A 121 2.82 -6.32 25.83
C VAL A 121 1.62 -7.12 26.35
N GLN A 122 0.65 -7.46 25.50
CA GLN A 122 -0.51 -8.27 25.90
C GLN A 122 -0.10 -9.64 26.47
N ALA A 123 0.92 -10.28 25.89
CA ALA A 123 1.42 -11.57 26.37
C ALA A 123 2.08 -11.44 27.74
N ASN A 124 2.82 -10.36 28.00
CA ASN A 124 3.45 -10.12 29.30
C ASN A 124 2.40 -9.79 30.38
N GLU A 125 1.43 -8.93 30.08
CA GLU A 125 0.31 -8.61 30.97
C GLU A 125 -0.52 -9.86 31.31
N GLU A 126 -0.81 -10.71 30.32
CA GLU A 126 -1.54 -11.96 30.55
C GLU A 126 -0.73 -12.92 31.44
N LYS A 127 0.60 -12.96 31.29
CA LYS A 127 1.49 -13.77 32.13
C LYS A 127 1.55 -13.26 33.56
N GLU A 128 1.68 -11.94 33.76
CA GLU A 128 1.70 -11.30 35.08
C GLU A 128 0.37 -11.47 35.80
N ARG A 129 -0.76 -11.26 35.12
CA ARG A 129 -2.10 -11.49 35.70
C ARG A 129 -2.27 -12.92 36.17
N LYS A 130 -1.89 -13.91 35.35
CA LYS A 130 -1.94 -15.33 35.72
C LYS A 130 -1.03 -15.64 36.92
N ALA A 131 0.15 -15.02 37.00
CA ALA A 131 1.06 -15.21 38.13
C ALA A 131 0.47 -14.65 39.43
N VAL A 132 -0.14 -13.46 39.39
CA VAL A 132 -0.80 -12.84 40.55
C VAL A 132 -2.02 -13.64 40.99
N GLU A 133 -2.86 -14.08 40.05
CA GLU A 133 -4.02 -14.93 40.33
C GLU A 133 -3.60 -16.26 40.95
N ALA A 134 -2.56 -16.91 40.41
CA ALA A 134 -2.02 -18.15 40.96
C ALA A 134 -1.43 -17.95 42.37
N ALA A 135 -0.75 -16.83 42.63
CA ALA A 135 -0.21 -16.52 43.95
C ALA A 135 -1.34 -16.27 44.97
N LYS A 136 -2.37 -15.50 44.60
CA LYS A 136 -3.55 -15.27 45.43
C LYS A 136 -4.31 -16.57 45.71
N ALA A 137 -4.52 -17.42 44.70
CA ALA A 137 -5.18 -18.72 44.88
C ALA A 137 -4.42 -19.61 45.86
N LYS A 138 -3.08 -19.63 45.80
CA LYS A 138 -2.25 -20.35 46.78
C LYS A 138 -2.39 -19.80 48.20
N GLN A 139 -2.39 -18.48 48.36
CA GLN A 139 -2.56 -17.85 49.67
C GLN A 139 -3.96 -18.14 50.26
N MET A 140 -5.01 -18.00 49.44
CA MET A 140 -6.38 -18.32 49.87
C MET A 140 -6.54 -19.79 50.25
N ALA A 141 -5.94 -20.72 49.48
CA ALA A 141 -5.97 -22.14 49.82
C ALA A 141 -5.22 -22.48 51.12
N ALA A 142 -4.14 -21.75 51.44
CA ALA A 142 -3.44 -21.90 52.71
C ALA A 142 -4.30 -21.41 53.89
N ILE A 143 -4.94 -20.24 53.74
CA ILE A 143 -5.87 -19.67 54.74
C ILE A 143 -7.08 -20.60 54.94
N GLU A 144 -7.68 -21.13 53.88
CA GLU A 144 -8.78 -22.10 53.99
C GLU A 144 -8.36 -23.35 54.76
N ARG A 145 -7.14 -23.82 54.55
CA ARG A 145 -6.59 -24.97 55.28
C ARG A 145 -6.41 -24.68 56.77
N GLU A 146 -5.93 -23.47 57.12
CA GLU A 146 -5.83 -23.02 58.51
C GLU A 146 -7.22 -22.85 59.15
N VAL A 147 -8.18 -22.27 58.44
CA VAL A 147 -9.56 -22.11 58.92
C VAL A 147 -10.22 -23.47 59.18
N GLN A 148 -10.08 -24.42 58.26
CA GLN A 148 -10.59 -25.79 58.44
C GLN A 148 -9.87 -26.56 59.55
N GLY A 149 -8.58 -26.25 59.81
CA GLY A 149 -7.83 -26.83 60.92
C GLY A 149 -8.24 -26.30 62.30
N CYS A 150 -8.62 -25.02 62.38
CA CYS A 150 -8.99 -24.35 63.62
C CYS A 150 -10.46 -24.57 64.02
N TYR A 151 -11.37 -24.71 63.06
CA TYR A 151 -12.79 -24.95 63.33
C TYR A 151 -13.13 -26.44 63.19
N LYS A 152 -13.49 -27.08 64.31
CA LYS A 152 -14.14 -28.40 64.26
C LYS A 152 -15.52 -28.26 63.57
N PRO A 153 -15.89 -29.15 62.65
CA PRO A 153 -17.22 -29.16 62.05
C PRO A 153 -18.31 -29.18 63.13
N LEU A 154 -19.34 -28.35 62.99
CA LEU A 154 -20.46 -28.28 63.91
C LEU A 154 -21.25 -29.60 63.83
N VAL A 155 -21.11 -30.47 64.84
CA VAL A 155 -21.91 -31.69 64.97
C VAL A 155 -23.18 -31.33 65.74
N ILE A 156 -24.32 -31.33 65.07
CA ILE A 156 -25.65 -31.19 65.70
C ILE A 156 -26.18 -32.60 65.96
N PRO A 157 -26.38 -33.01 67.22
CA PRO A 157 -26.97 -34.31 67.53
C PRO A 157 -28.44 -34.35 67.09
N VAL A 158 -28.86 -35.48 66.50
CA VAL A 158 -30.26 -35.81 66.19
C VAL A 158 -30.94 -36.35 67.44
#